data_AF-A0A961XR19-F1
#
_entry.id   AF-A0A961XR19-F1
#
_cell.length_a   1.000
_cell.length_b   1.000
_cell.length_c   1.000
_cell.angle_alpha   90.00
_cell.angle_beta   90.00
_cell.angle_gamma   90.00
#
_symmetry.space_group_name_H-M   'P 1'
#
loop_
_entity.id
_entity.type
_entity.pdbx_description
1 polymer ?
#
loop_
_entity_poly.entity_id
_entity_poly.type
_entity_poly.pdbx_seq_one_letter_code
_entity_poly.pdbx_strand_id
1 'polypeptide(L)' 'RMAAGLEQPVSGRIWIDHRIVAGEGTFIPPEKRGVGLVFQDFALFPHLTILENVLFGLAEMERGLAREQARH' A
#
# COMPACT_ATOMS: atom_id res chain seq x y z
N ARG A 1 1.69 7.77 7.86
CA ARG A 1 2.74 8.28 6.93
C ARG A 1 4.06 7.51 7.09
N MET A 2 4.63 7.43 8.30
CA MET A 2 5.86 6.65 8.58
C MET A 2 5.79 5.15 8.22
N ALA A 3 4.74 4.43 8.64
CA ALA A 3 4.59 2.99 8.35
C ALA A 3 4.51 2.70 6.84
N ALA A 4 3.80 3.54 6.10
CA ALA A 4 3.71 3.49 4.64
C ALA A 4 4.99 3.95 3.93
N GLY A 5 5.98 4.52 4.64
CA GLY A 5 7.25 4.96 4.07
C GLY A 5 7.23 6.34 3.43
N LEU A 6 6.17 7.12 3.66
CA LEU A 6 6.05 8.51 3.21
C LEU A 6 6.83 9.50 4.09
N GLU A 7 7.41 9.02 5.18
CA GLU A 7 8.19 9.79 6.14
C GLU A 7 9.20 8.87 6.82
N GLN A 8 10.43 9.34 7.03
CA GLN A 8 11.48 8.58 7.67
C GLN A 8 11.47 8.83 9.19
N PRO A 9 11.46 7.77 10.03
CA PRO A 9 11.54 7.96 11.47
C PRO A 9 12.91 8.53 11.86
N VAL A 10 12.91 9.52 12.75
CA VAL A 10 14.14 10.15 13.29
C VAL A 10 14.89 9.21 14.23
N SER A 11 14.17 8.34 14.93
CA SER A 11 14.72 7.26 15.75
C SER A 11 13.72 6.11 15.87
N GLY A 12 14.18 4.94 16.30
CA GLY A 12 13.37 3.73 16.41
C GLY A 12 13.33 2.89 15.12
N ARG A 13 12.51 1.84 15.13
CA ARG A 13 12.41 0.86 14.03
C ARG A 13 10.94 0.60 13.69
N ILE A 14 10.65 0.46 12.41
CA ILE A 14 9.34 0.06 11.89
C ILE A 14 9.43 -1.37 11.39
N TRP A 15 8.53 -2.21 11.90
CA TRP A 15 8.41 -3.63 11.53
C TRP A 15 7.11 -3.86 10.76
N ILE A 16 7.19 -4.62 9.66
CA ILE A 16 6.04 -5.11 8.89
C ILE A 16 6.31 -6.58 8.61
N ASP A 17 5.38 -7.48 8.96
CA ASP A 17 5.52 -8.94 8.81
C ASP A 17 6.90 -9.46 9.26
N HIS A 18 7.31 -9.08 10.47
CA HIS A 18 8.60 -9.45 11.07
C HIS A 18 9.85 -8.96 10.32
N ARG A 19 9.70 -8.04 9.37
CA ARG A 19 10.79 -7.38 8.65
C ARG A 19 10.93 -5.92 9.06
N ILE A 20 12.16 -5.49 9.33
CA ILE A 20 12.47 -4.06 9.53
C ILE A 20 12.38 -3.35 8.17
N VAL A 21 11.49 -2.37 8.06
CA VAL A 21 11.31 -1.56 6.84
C VAL A 21 11.86 -0.14 6.98
N ALA A 22 12.11 0.35 8.19
CA ALA A 22 12.77 1.63 8.44
C ALA A 22 13.45 1.64 9.82
N GLY A 23 14.66 2.22 9.91
CA GLY A 23 15.44 2.40 11.15
C GLY A 23 16.90 1.92 11.01
N GLU A 24 17.81 2.45 11.83
CA GLU A 24 19.24 2.04 11.94
C GLU A 24 19.91 1.67 10.59
N GLY A 25 20.01 2.63 9.67
CA GLY A 25 20.63 2.43 8.35
C GLY A 25 19.80 1.66 7.33
N THR A 26 18.59 1.20 7.70
CA THR A 26 17.65 0.53 6.81
C THR A 26 16.50 1.45 6.43
N PHE A 27 16.21 1.56 5.13
CA PHE A 27 15.01 2.20 4.61
C PHE A 27 14.54 1.47 3.36
N ILE A 28 13.39 0.80 3.47
CA ILE A 28 12.71 0.16 2.34
C ILE A 28 11.71 1.17 1.78
N PRO A 29 11.74 1.48 0.48
CA PRO A 29 10.80 2.42 -0.10
C PRO A 29 9.37 1.83 -0.10
N PRO A 30 8.32 2.67 -0.01
CA PRO A 30 6.91 2.27 0.12
C PRO A 30 6.49 1.09 -0.78
N GLU A 31 6.82 1.18 -2.07
CA GLU A 31 6.44 0.23 -3.11
C GLU A 31 7.07 -1.17 -2.92
N LYS A 32 8.11 -1.29 -2.10
CA LYS A 32 8.77 -2.57 -1.78
C LYS A 32 8.37 -3.13 -0.41
N ARG A 33 7.45 -2.47 0.30
CA ARG A 33 7.01 -2.90 1.64
C ARG A 33 5.87 -3.92 1.62
N GLY A 34 5.23 -4.13 0.46
CA GLY A 34 4.08 -5.05 0.35
C GLY A 34 2.84 -4.57 1.11
N VAL A 35 2.73 -3.26 1.38
CA VAL A 35 1.57 -2.68 2.07
C VAL A 35 0.77 -1.77 1.14
N GLY A 36 -0.55 -1.91 1.18
CA GLY A 36 -1.48 -0.96 0.58
C GLY A 36 -1.68 0.26 1.49
N LEU A 37 -1.68 1.45 0.90
CA LEU A 37 -1.97 2.69 1.62
C LEU A 37 -3.44 3.07 1.43
N VAL A 38 -4.21 3.07 2.52
CA VAL A 38 -5.57 3.60 2.54
C VAL A 38 -5.53 4.95 3.26
N PHE A 39 -5.94 6.01 2.56
CA PHE A 39 -6.06 7.35 3.14
C PHE A 39 -7.37 7.45 3.93
N GLN A 40 -7.34 8.17 5.06
CA GLN A 40 -8.54 8.38 5.88
C GLN A 40 -9.57 9.27 5.19
N ASP A 41 -9.12 10.19 4.32
CA ASP A 41 -9.99 10.95 3.41
C ASP A 41 -10.14 10.18 2.10
N PHE A 42 -11.39 9.93 1.67
CA PHE A 42 -11.75 9.07 0.53
C PHE A 42 -11.05 9.47 -0.77
N ALA A 43 -9.91 8.85 -1.08
CA ALA A 43 -9.20 9.01 -2.34
C ALA A 43 -9.74 8.06 -3.42
N LEU A 44 -11.07 8.03 -3.61
CA LEU A 44 -11.64 7.42 -4.81
C LEU A 44 -11.34 8.33 -6.00
N PHE A 45 -10.96 7.76 -7.12
CA PHE A 45 -10.89 8.46 -8.38
C PHE A 45 -12.32 8.77 -8.85
N PRO A 46 -12.75 10.04 -8.86
CA PRO A 46 -14.15 10.40 -9.11
C PRO A 46 -14.56 10.16 -10.58
N HIS A 47 -13.59 9.93 -11.46
CA HIS A 47 -13.79 9.61 -12.87
C HIS A 47 -13.82 8.09 -13.14
N LEU A 48 -13.69 7.25 -12.10
CA LEU A 48 -13.74 5.80 -12.19
C LEU A 48 -15.01 5.28 -11.49
N THR A 49 -15.58 4.21 -12.03
CA THR A 49 -16.62 3.43 -11.35
C THR A 49 -16.06 2.79 -10.07
N ILE A 50 -16.94 2.29 -9.20
CA ILE A 50 -16.54 1.58 -7.97
C ILE A 50 -15.63 0.39 -8.31
N LEU A 51 -16.01 -0.40 -9.32
CA LEU A 51 -15.22 -1.56 -9.75
C LEU A 51 -13.85 -1.14 -10.29
N GLU A 52 -13.75 -0.06 -11.05
CA GLU A 52 -12.48 0.45 -11.55
C GLU A 52 -11.58 0.99 -10.44
N ASN A 53 -12.14 1.62 -9.41
CA ASN A 53 -11.40 2.05 -8.22
C ASN A 53 -10.80 0.85 -7.48
N VAL A 54 -11.57 -0.23 -7.30
CA VAL A 54 -11.09 -1.47 -6.66
C VAL A 54 -10.02 -2.15 -7.52
N LEU A 55 -10.25 -2.27 -8.83
CA LEU A 55 -9.29 -2.89 -9.74
C LEU A 55 -7.98 -2.09 -9.86
N PHE A 56 -8.01 -0.76 -9.71
CA PHE A 56 -6.81 0.07 -9.67
C PHE A 56 -5.87 -0.32 -8.51
N GLY A 57 -6.43 -0.64 -7.34
CA GLY A 57 -5.66 -1.13 -6.19
C GLY A 57 -5.11 -2.56 -6.35
N LEU A 58 -5.65 -3.32 -7.31
CA LEU A 58 -5.28 -4.72 -7.59
C LEU A 58 -4.44 -4.84 -8.87
N ALA A 59 -3.97 -3.74 -9.45
CA ALA A 59 -3.33 -3.72 -10.77
C ALA A 59 -2.01 -4.52 -10.85
N GLU A 60 -1.34 -4.80 -9.72
CA GLU A 60 -0.18 -5.69 -9.68
C GLU A 60 -0.54 -7.19 -9.62
N MET A 61 -1.81 -7.54 -9.47
CA MET A 61 -2.29 -8.93 -9.48
C MET A 61 -2.66 -9.36 -10.91
N GLU A 62 -2.54 -10.66 -11.20
CA GLU A 62 -3.03 -11.21 -12.47
C GLU A 62 -4.50 -10.79 -12.70
N ARG A 63 -4.83 -10.35 -13.93
CA ARG A 63 -6.14 -9.77 -14.25
C ARG A 63 -7.33 -10.69 -13.93
N GLY A 64 -7.11 -12.00 -13.94
CA GLY A 64 -8.10 -13.01 -13.55
C GLY A 64 -8.38 -12.96 -12.04
N LEU A 65 -7.32 -13.03 -11.22
CA LEU A 65 -7.42 -12.95 -9.76
C LEU A 65 -7.94 -11.59 -9.28
N ALA A 66 -7.52 -10.49 -9.91
CA ALA A 66 -7.98 -9.15 -9.55
C ALA A 66 -9.51 -9.02 -9.69
N ARG A 67 -10.13 -9.64 -10.71
CA ARG A 67 -11.58 -9.63 -10.91
C ARG A 67 -12.34 -10.49 -9.92
N GLU A 68 -11.75 -11.59 -9.47
CA GLU A 68 -12.34 -12.46 -8.45
C GLU A 68 -12.33 -11.77 -7.08
N GLN A 69 -11.19 -11.18 -6.71
CA GLN A 69 -11.03 -10.45 -5.45
C GLN A 69 -11.91 -9.19 -5.39
N ALA A 70 -12.10 -8.47 -6.50
CA ALA A 70 -12.95 -7.28 -6.53
C ALA A 70 -14.47 -7.55 -6.39
N ARG A 71 -14.89 -8.82 -6.49
CA ARG A 71 -16.30 -9.23 -6.33
C ARG A 71 -16.64 -9.69 -4.92
N HIS A 72 -15.63 -9.93 -4.09
CA HIS A 72 -15.74 -10.38 -2.71
C HIS A 72 -15.77 -9.18 -1.75
#